data_AF-A0AAJ0B9D8-F1
#
_entry.id   AF-A0AAJ0B9D8-F1
#
_cell.length_a   1.000
_cell.length_b   1.000
_cell.length_c   1.000
_cell.angle_alpha   90.00
_cell.angle_beta   90.00
_cell.angle_gamma   90.00
#
_symmetry.space_group_name_H-M   'P 1'
#
loop_
_entity.id
_entity.type
_entity.pdbx_description
1 polymer ?
#
loop_
_entity_poly.entity_id
_entity_poly.type
_entity_poly.pdbx_seq_one_letter_code
_entity_poly.pdbx_strand_id
1 'polypeptide(L)'
;MPPVPLQQPQQGAGKKQPDTPVPRTRLRKPHRKSRRGCANCKLRRVKCDETKPDCLKCVAFGVGCSYDPGAPEMQLTFAGTFRVDLGQSAVSVPKPLEEPPFYLPLAGNRPDDLYELNSFDRVFLGKFKDTTILTVGPKEASVYFQQTTLKLAYRNPYLMHIVLSLAVVYDMHVTGERDNKKQAALAFHSYHGATLYNQRISTSTTREEKDALWAAAALTGSCNFADISARAPSEAWPMSPPSPSDLYWLKLTGGKTAVFDIVEPYLEDSLFHAAQAQIDHSIPPIDKVGDAVRNLPPKFIELYNLDENSTPENNPYHCAAITLAHLMPLTISRINVPKFLCFTRTDARFPQLLMERDPGAILLLAYWYAKALDFQHWWMWRRVLLEGPAICMFLEKAFSKDSELLELLEFPKAAFAEAFNNPPGRKPTQASGRPAQISG
;
A
#
# COMPACT_ATOMS: atom_id res chain seq x y z
N MET A 1 -26.24 57.24 -7.75
CA MET A 1 -26.90 56.41 -8.77
C MET A 1 -25.82 55.73 -9.60
N PRO A 2 -25.80 54.40 -9.67
CA PRO A 2 -25.07 53.66 -10.71
C PRO A 2 -25.99 53.49 -11.95
N PRO A 3 -25.68 52.68 -12.98
CA PRO A 3 -24.57 52.78 -13.94
C PRO A 3 -25.05 52.56 -15.41
N VAL A 4 -24.07 52.31 -16.30
CA VAL A 4 -24.07 51.61 -17.62
C VAL A 4 -24.61 52.38 -18.84
N PRO A 5 -24.01 52.19 -20.06
CA PRO A 5 -24.18 50.96 -20.84
C PRO A 5 -22.91 50.39 -21.53
N LEU A 6 -23.10 49.18 -22.07
CA LEU A 6 -22.19 48.25 -22.74
C LEU A 6 -22.09 48.45 -24.28
N GLN A 7 -21.00 47.89 -24.84
CA GLN A 7 -20.77 47.31 -26.19
C GLN A 7 -20.29 48.16 -27.40
N GLN A 8 -18.98 47.98 -27.74
CA GLN A 8 -18.31 47.55 -29.00
C GLN A 8 -18.78 48.03 -30.41
N PRO A 9 -18.01 47.82 -31.53
CA PRO A 9 -16.56 47.89 -31.80
C PRO A 9 -16.21 48.59 -33.17
N GLN A 10 -14.91 48.72 -33.54
CA GLN A 10 -14.29 48.36 -34.86
C GLN A 10 -13.10 49.24 -35.37
N GLN A 11 -12.04 48.52 -35.81
CA GLN A 11 -11.07 48.77 -36.92
C GLN A 11 -10.13 50.02 -36.84
N GLY A 12 -8.84 50.00 -37.21
CA GLY A 12 -7.92 49.03 -37.81
C GLY A 12 -6.82 49.78 -38.60
N ALA A 13 -5.62 49.17 -38.69
CA ALA A 13 -4.51 49.38 -39.65
C ALA A 13 -3.21 50.07 -39.17
N GLY A 14 -2.09 49.35 -39.34
CA GLY A 14 -0.72 49.92 -39.35
C GLY A 14 0.41 48.95 -38.96
N LYS A 15 0.91 48.16 -39.92
CA LYS A 15 2.10 47.27 -39.81
C LYS A 15 3.38 48.02 -39.43
N LYS A 16 4.29 47.37 -38.67
CA LYS A 16 5.77 47.46 -38.82
C LYS A 16 6.53 46.36 -38.04
N GLN A 17 7.71 46.04 -38.59
CA GLN A 17 8.60 44.87 -38.45
C GLN A 17 9.34 44.70 -37.09
N PRO A 18 10.07 43.59 -36.90
CA PRO A 18 10.52 43.12 -35.58
C PRO A 18 11.89 43.68 -35.18
N ASP A 19 11.97 44.33 -34.02
CA ASP A 19 13.24 44.74 -33.42
C ASP A 19 13.73 43.69 -32.42
N THR A 20 14.91 43.14 -32.73
CA THR A 20 15.68 42.24 -31.88
C THR A 20 16.15 42.97 -30.61
N PRO A 21 15.91 42.45 -29.39
CA PRO A 21 16.47 43.08 -28.19
C PRO A 21 17.94 42.68 -28.04
N VAL A 22 18.82 43.58 -28.48
CA VAL A 22 20.25 43.60 -28.09
C VAL A 22 20.35 43.58 -26.56
N PRO A 23 21.24 42.78 -25.95
CA PRO A 23 21.41 42.75 -24.51
C PRO A 23 22.02 44.07 -24.05
N ARG A 24 21.18 45.00 -23.60
CA ARG A 24 21.62 46.18 -22.86
C ARG A 24 22.12 45.70 -21.49
N THR A 25 23.41 45.50 -21.39
CA THR A 25 24.14 45.48 -20.12
C THR A 25 23.79 46.76 -19.36
N ARG A 26 22.89 46.65 -18.38
CA ARG A 26 22.65 47.74 -17.42
C ARG A 26 23.94 47.91 -16.62
N LEU A 27 24.75 48.87 -17.05
CA LEU A 27 25.77 49.47 -16.21
C LEU A 27 25.07 49.93 -14.92
N ARG A 28 25.41 49.27 -13.80
CA ARG A 28 24.92 49.66 -12.48
C ARG A 28 25.31 51.12 -12.26
N LYS A 29 24.32 52.02 -12.26
CA LYS A 29 24.52 53.39 -11.77
C LYS A 29 25.22 53.30 -10.41
N PRO A 30 26.37 53.96 -10.22
CA PRO A 30 27.02 53.98 -8.91
C PRO A 30 26.08 54.65 -7.93
N HIS A 31 25.47 53.86 -7.04
CA HIS A 31 24.61 54.39 -6.01
C HIS A 31 25.47 55.05 -4.94
N ARG A 32 25.15 56.31 -4.63
CA ARG A 32 25.68 57.02 -3.45
C ARG A 32 25.29 56.20 -2.22
N LYS A 33 26.26 55.50 -1.62
CA LYS A 33 26.06 54.70 -0.41
C LYS A 33 25.51 55.63 0.67
N SER A 34 24.35 55.29 1.24
CA SER A 34 23.84 55.98 2.43
C SER A 34 24.86 55.76 3.55
N ARG A 35 25.59 56.82 3.90
CA ARG A 35 26.64 56.76 4.94
C ARG A 35 26.02 56.58 6.33
N ARG A 36 24.76 57.00 6.52
CA ARG A 36 24.04 56.99 7.81
C ARG A 36 22.86 56.01 7.88
N GLY A 37 22.75 55.07 6.95
CA GLY A 37 21.69 54.05 6.97
C GLY A 37 21.74 53.16 8.21
N CYS A 38 20.56 52.66 8.62
CA CYS A 38 20.42 51.75 9.75
C CYS A 38 21.15 50.42 9.53
N ALA A 39 21.45 49.70 10.61
CA ALA A 39 22.19 48.43 10.59
C ALA A 39 21.51 47.39 9.68
N ASN A 40 20.20 47.19 9.82
CA ASN A 40 19.45 46.20 9.03
C ASN A 40 19.40 46.54 7.54
N CYS A 41 19.27 47.81 7.14
CA CYS A 41 19.33 48.17 5.72
C CYS A 41 20.73 48.02 5.14
N LYS A 42 21.77 48.31 5.94
CA LYS A 42 23.17 48.07 5.56
C LYS A 42 23.45 46.58 5.37
N LEU A 43 23.01 45.74 6.32
CA LEU A 43 23.13 44.28 6.25
C LEU A 43 22.43 43.72 5.01
N ARG A 44 21.19 44.14 4.77
CA ARG A 44 20.38 43.74 3.61
C ARG A 44 20.86 44.36 2.29
N ARG A 45 21.88 45.23 2.32
CA ARG A 45 22.44 45.95 1.17
C ARG A 45 21.38 46.72 0.37
N VAL A 46 20.38 47.28 1.05
CA VAL A 46 19.33 48.13 0.47
C VAL A 46 19.51 49.59 0.87
N LYS A 47 19.08 50.53 0.01
CA LYS A 47 19.11 51.96 0.35
C LYS A 47 18.14 52.25 1.51
N CYS A 48 18.68 52.69 2.64
CA CYS A 48 17.92 53.21 3.77
C CYS A 48 17.41 54.63 3.46
N ASP A 49 16.19 54.92 3.87
CA ASP A 49 15.56 56.24 3.79
C ASP A 49 15.92 57.15 4.98
N GLU A 50 16.67 56.65 5.96
CA GLU A 50 17.22 57.38 7.12
C GLU A 50 16.17 58.05 8.03
N THR A 51 14.87 57.73 7.88
CA THR A 51 13.82 58.22 8.80
C THR A 51 14.00 57.61 10.19
N LYS A 52 13.76 58.44 11.21
CA LYS A 52 13.85 58.07 12.63
C LYS A 52 12.47 58.22 13.29
N PRO A 53 12.08 57.36 14.25
CA PRO A 53 12.90 56.31 14.89
C PRO A 53 13.15 55.08 14.01
N ASP A 54 12.20 54.70 13.15
CA ASP A 54 12.32 53.56 12.23
C ASP A 54 12.34 53.97 10.76
N CYS A 55 13.17 53.29 9.95
CA CYS A 55 13.16 53.48 8.50
C CYS A 55 11.99 52.73 7.86
N LEU A 56 11.37 53.30 6.83
CA LEU A 56 10.19 52.73 6.18
C LEU A 56 10.44 51.33 5.63
N LYS A 57 11.69 51.03 5.22
CA LYS A 57 12.07 49.70 4.74
C LYS A 57 12.19 48.63 5.84
N CYS A 58 12.49 49.01 7.07
CA CYS A 58 12.48 48.08 8.19
C CYS A 58 11.04 47.83 8.65
N VAL A 59 10.23 48.88 8.73
CA VAL A 59 8.79 48.78 9.06
C VAL A 59 8.06 47.89 8.05
N ALA A 60 8.21 48.15 6.75
CA ALA A 60 7.58 47.33 5.71
C ALA A 60 8.07 45.87 5.68
N PHE A 61 9.26 45.61 6.22
CA PHE A 61 9.82 44.27 6.30
C PHE A 61 9.50 43.57 7.63
N GLY A 62 8.90 44.28 8.60
CA GLY A 62 8.53 43.73 9.90
C GLY A 62 9.70 43.50 10.87
N VAL A 63 10.82 44.20 10.68
CA VAL A 63 12.02 44.07 11.54
C VAL A 63 12.33 45.38 12.26
N GLY A 64 12.94 45.27 13.44
CA GLY A 64 13.42 46.42 14.22
C GLY A 64 14.43 47.25 13.46
N CYS A 65 14.25 48.57 13.46
CA CYS A 65 15.24 49.47 12.90
C CYS A 65 16.17 49.94 14.02
N SER A 66 17.47 49.65 13.88
CA SER A 66 18.49 50.23 14.75
C SER A 66 19.53 50.98 13.94
N TYR A 67 19.82 52.22 14.37
CA TYR A 67 20.92 53.04 13.85
C TYR A 67 22.19 52.91 14.70
N ASP A 68 22.14 52.11 15.77
CA ASP A 68 23.26 51.83 16.66
C ASP A 68 24.16 50.71 16.05
N PRO A 69 25.47 50.93 15.86
CA PRO A 69 26.36 49.94 15.24
C PRO A 69 26.51 48.61 16.00
N GLY A 70 26.13 48.57 17.28
CA GLY A 70 26.27 47.39 18.15
C GLY A 70 24.99 46.61 18.41
N ALA A 71 23.86 46.97 17.77
CA ALA A 71 22.58 46.32 18.06
C ALA A 71 22.49 44.89 17.45
N PRO A 72 21.85 43.94 18.15
CA PRO A 72 21.70 42.56 17.67
C PRO A 72 20.99 42.50 16.31
N GLU A 73 21.52 41.68 15.40
CA GLU A 73 21.01 41.54 14.03
C GLU A 73 19.58 41.00 13.98
N MET A 74 18.74 41.62 13.15
CA MET A 74 17.41 41.12 12.74
C MET A 74 16.48 40.65 13.87
N GLN A 75 16.26 41.49 14.89
CA GLN A 75 15.10 41.31 15.77
C GLN A 75 13.81 41.73 15.05
N LEU A 76 12.79 40.87 15.07
CA LEU A 76 11.44 41.20 14.59
C LEU A 76 10.80 42.27 15.48
N THR A 77 10.17 43.27 14.89
CA THR A 77 9.43 44.28 15.66
C THR A 77 8.13 43.67 16.17
N PHE A 78 8.00 43.65 17.49
CA PHE A 78 6.90 43.09 18.26
C PHE A 78 5.53 43.79 18.03
N ALA A 79 5.47 44.88 17.27
CA ALA A 79 4.27 45.70 17.08
C ALA A 79 3.17 45.10 16.18
N GLY A 80 3.21 43.79 15.90
CA GLY A 80 2.17 43.09 15.12
C GLY A 80 1.99 41.61 15.45
N THR A 81 2.67 41.09 16.47
CA THR A 81 2.47 39.71 16.92
C THR A 81 1.33 39.67 17.93
N PHE A 82 0.22 39.02 17.57
CA PHE A 82 -0.78 38.60 18.55
C PHE A 82 -0.10 37.69 19.58
N ARG A 83 0.09 38.19 20.79
CA ARG A 83 0.45 37.36 21.94
C ARG A 83 -0.83 36.73 22.48
N VAL A 84 -0.91 35.41 22.40
CA VAL A 84 -1.80 34.67 23.30
C VAL A 84 -1.07 34.61 24.63
N ASP A 85 -1.58 35.31 25.63
CA ASP A 85 -1.06 35.27 27.00
C ASP A 85 -1.50 33.95 27.63
N LEU A 86 -0.74 32.89 27.36
CA LEU A 86 -0.81 31.67 28.17
C LEU A 86 -0.04 31.99 29.45
N GLY A 87 -0.74 32.59 30.40
CA GLY A 87 -0.19 32.97 31.70
C GLY A 87 0.68 31.84 32.24
N GLN A 88 1.89 32.21 32.68
CA GLN A 88 2.79 31.35 33.44
C GLN A 88 2.17 31.07 34.82
N SER A 89 1.08 30.30 34.84
CA SER A 89 1.00 29.28 35.86
C SER A 89 2.20 28.36 35.61
N ALA A 90 2.95 28.03 36.65
CA ALA A 90 3.82 26.87 36.63
C ALA A 90 2.93 25.64 36.39
N VAL A 91 2.54 25.43 35.13
CA VAL A 91 2.02 24.15 34.67
C VAL A 91 3.24 23.27 34.77
N SER A 92 3.29 22.50 35.86
CA SER A 92 4.01 21.24 35.86
C SER A 92 3.76 20.64 34.49
N VAL A 93 4.80 20.53 33.65
CA VAL A 93 4.70 19.72 32.44
C VAL A 93 4.10 18.42 32.95
N PRO A 94 2.84 18.08 32.60
CA PRO A 94 2.29 16.84 33.09
C PRO A 94 3.29 15.81 32.58
N LYS A 95 3.92 15.09 33.51
CA LYS A 95 4.59 13.84 33.17
C LYS A 95 3.64 13.17 32.17
N PRO A 96 4.07 12.85 30.93
CA PRO A 96 3.14 12.35 29.91
C PRO A 96 2.29 11.33 30.62
N LEU A 97 0.96 11.57 30.69
CA LEU A 97 0.07 10.68 31.42
C LEU A 97 0.39 9.31 30.86
N GLU A 98 1.07 8.47 31.64
CA GLU A 98 1.44 7.14 31.20
C GLU A 98 0.10 6.49 30.93
N GLU A 99 -0.22 6.33 29.65
CA GLU A 99 -1.44 5.65 29.25
C GLU A 99 -1.44 4.32 30.00
N PRO A 100 -2.54 3.97 30.68
CA PRO A 100 -2.58 2.78 31.51
C PRO A 100 -2.01 1.59 30.73
N PRO A 101 -1.19 0.75 31.36
CA PRO A 101 -0.59 -0.38 30.69
C PRO A 101 -1.70 -1.25 30.08
N PHE A 102 -1.60 -1.49 28.78
CA PHE A 102 -2.53 -2.35 28.08
C PHE A 102 -1.95 -3.76 28.09
N TYR A 103 -2.68 -4.69 28.72
CA TYR A 103 -2.25 -6.07 28.87
C TYR A 103 -3.02 -6.97 27.90
N LEU A 104 -2.29 -7.88 27.26
CA LEU A 104 -2.82 -8.91 26.40
C LEU A 104 -2.66 -10.28 27.07
N PRO A 105 -3.69 -11.14 27.11
CA PRO A 105 -3.51 -12.54 27.48
C PRO A 105 -2.53 -13.23 26.53
N LEU A 106 -1.64 -14.04 27.08
CA LEU A 106 -0.74 -14.89 26.30
C LEU A 106 -1.38 -16.25 26.01
N ALA A 107 -1.04 -16.79 24.85
CA ALA A 107 -1.36 -18.18 24.52
C ALA A 107 -0.38 -19.11 25.27
N GLY A 108 -0.87 -19.96 26.17
CA GLY A 108 -0.05 -20.87 26.98
C GLY A 108 -0.84 -21.64 28.04
N ASN A 109 -0.14 -22.45 28.84
CA ASN A 109 -0.74 -23.33 29.87
C ASN A 109 -1.20 -22.59 31.14
N ARG A 110 -0.84 -21.30 31.30
CA ARG A 110 -1.17 -20.50 32.48
C ARG A 110 -2.21 -19.43 32.11
N PRO A 111 -3.41 -19.46 32.72
CA PRO A 111 -4.48 -18.50 32.43
C PRO A 111 -4.11 -17.03 32.73
N ASP A 112 -3.12 -16.81 33.61
CA ASP A 112 -2.78 -15.48 34.15
C ASP A 112 -1.55 -14.85 33.48
N ASP A 113 -0.96 -15.49 32.47
CA ASP A 113 0.20 -14.93 31.78
C ASP A 113 -0.25 -13.74 30.90
N LEU A 114 0.13 -12.53 31.32
CA LEU A 114 -0.19 -11.27 30.66
C LEU A 114 1.04 -10.64 30.03
N TYR A 115 0.87 -10.13 28.81
CA TYR A 115 1.86 -9.36 28.08
C TYR A 115 1.51 -7.88 28.09
N GLU A 116 2.40 -7.06 28.62
CA GLU A 116 2.26 -5.61 28.57
C GLU A 116 2.74 -5.07 27.22
N LEU A 117 1.90 -4.25 26.57
CA LEU A 117 2.31 -3.53 25.36
C LEU A 117 3.47 -2.58 25.67
N ASN A 118 4.62 -2.90 25.09
CA ASN A 118 5.84 -2.15 25.30
C ASN A 118 5.92 -0.95 24.33
N SER A 119 6.98 -0.15 24.44
CA SER A 119 7.17 1.06 23.62
C SER A 119 7.25 0.77 22.11
N PHE A 120 7.78 -0.38 21.72
CA PHE A 120 7.79 -0.84 20.32
C PHE A 120 6.36 -1.05 19.81
N ASP A 121 5.53 -1.76 20.57
CA ASP A 121 4.15 -2.07 20.15
C ASP A 121 3.33 -0.80 20.00
N ARG A 122 3.50 0.17 20.91
CA ARG A 122 2.82 1.47 20.84
C ARG A 122 3.18 2.27 19.58
N VAL A 123 4.45 2.23 19.16
CA VAL A 123 4.88 2.82 17.88
C VAL A 123 4.18 2.16 16.71
N PHE A 124 4.09 0.82 16.69
CA PHE A 124 3.45 0.09 15.61
C PHE A 124 1.92 0.21 15.61
N LEU A 125 1.30 0.35 16.79
CA LEU A 125 -0.11 0.65 16.92
C LEU A 125 -0.43 2.05 16.36
N GLY A 126 0.43 3.04 16.62
CA GLY A 126 0.35 4.36 16.00
C GLY A 126 0.49 4.29 14.48
N LYS A 127 1.51 3.60 13.97
CA LYS A 127 1.69 3.37 12.52
C LYS A 127 0.49 2.68 11.89
N PHE A 128 -0.11 1.71 12.58
CA PHE A 128 -1.30 1.02 12.10
C PHE A 128 -2.45 2.00 11.90
N LYS A 129 -2.74 2.80 12.93
CA LYS A 129 -3.79 3.82 12.93
C LYS A 129 -3.59 4.82 11.80
N ASP A 130 -2.38 5.34 11.66
CA ASP A 130 -2.13 6.50 10.80
C ASP A 130 -1.86 6.11 9.35
N THR A 131 -1.37 4.89 9.11
CA THR A 131 -0.92 4.47 7.77
C THR A 131 -1.39 3.07 7.36
N THR A 132 -1.09 2.02 8.12
CA THR A 132 -1.24 0.63 7.63
C THR A 132 -2.68 0.31 7.25
N ILE A 133 -3.65 0.62 8.11
CA ILE A 133 -5.06 0.25 7.88
C ILE A 133 -5.66 0.92 6.65
N LEU A 134 -5.16 2.11 6.29
CA LEU A 134 -5.61 2.85 5.10
C LEU A 134 -5.15 2.20 3.79
N THR A 135 -4.19 1.29 3.86
CA THR A 135 -3.67 0.58 2.68
C THR A 135 -4.35 -0.77 2.46
N VAL A 136 -5.18 -1.23 3.39
CA VAL A 136 -5.80 -2.56 3.33
C VAL A 136 -7.26 -2.43 2.92
N GLY A 137 -7.66 -3.24 1.94
CA GLY A 137 -9.03 -3.24 1.43
C GLY A 137 -9.36 -2.09 0.46
N PRO A 138 -10.65 -1.91 0.15
CA PRO A 138 -11.14 -0.87 -0.75
C PRO A 138 -10.92 0.54 -0.19
N LYS A 139 -10.66 1.51 -1.07
CA LYS A 139 -10.37 2.89 -0.66
C LYS A 139 -11.57 3.52 0.05
N GLU A 140 -12.77 3.17 -0.38
CA GLU A 140 -14.04 3.68 0.12
C GLU A 140 -14.30 3.23 1.57
N ALA A 141 -13.78 2.07 1.96
CA ALA A 141 -13.92 1.50 3.31
C ALA A 141 -12.76 1.85 4.26
N SER A 142 -11.65 2.41 3.74
CA SER A 142 -10.41 2.64 4.50
C SER A 142 -10.59 3.53 5.75
N VAL A 143 -11.31 4.64 5.63
CA VAL A 143 -11.59 5.56 6.75
C VAL A 143 -12.46 4.87 7.81
N TYR A 144 -13.41 4.06 7.36
CA TYR A 144 -14.28 3.32 8.25
C TYR A 144 -13.52 2.24 9.01
N PHE A 145 -12.66 1.46 8.34
CA PHE A 145 -11.77 0.49 8.97
C PHE A 145 -10.83 1.15 9.98
N GLN A 146 -10.26 2.31 9.64
CA GLN A 146 -9.43 3.09 10.57
C GLN A 146 -10.17 3.42 11.88
N GLN A 147 -11.46 3.77 11.81
CA GLN A 147 -12.26 4.15 12.98
C GLN A 147 -12.77 2.96 13.79
N THR A 148 -12.94 1.78 13.18
CA THR A 148 -13.62 0.62 13.78
C THR A 148 -12.65 -0.48 14.20
N THR A 149 -11.65 -0.82 13.37
CA THR A 149 -10.75 -1.95 13.61
C THR A 149 -9.97 -1.81 14.92
N LEU A 150 -9.52 -0.60 15.27
CA LEU A 150 -8.83 -0.39 16.55
C LEU A 150 -9.77 -0.55 17.75
N LYS A 151 -11.03 -0.08 17.64
CA LYS A 151 -12.02 -0.27 18.72
C LYS A 151 -12.27 -1.75 18.99
N LEU A 152 -12.38 -2.54 17.92
CA LEU A 152 -12.48 -4.00 18.02
C LEU A 152 -11.20 -4.60 18.61
N ALA A 153 -10.02 -4.16 18.18
CA ALA A 153 -8.73 -4.65 18.67
C ALA A 153 -8.55 -4.44 20.17
N TYR A 154 -8.94 -3.27 20.71
CA TYR A 154 -8.87 -3.00 22.15
C TYR A 154 -9.77 -3.92 22.99
N ARG A 155 -10.81 -4.51 22.38
CA ARG A 155 -11.74 -5.45 23.04
C ARG A 155 -11.41 -6.92 22.77
N ASN A 156 -10.60 -7.19 21.74
CA ASN A 156 -10.31 -8.52 21.23
C ASN A 156 -8.79 -8.74 21.16
N PRO A 157 -8.19 -9.39 22.17
CA PRO A 157 -6.74 -9.58 22.24
C PRO A 157 -6.09 -10.20 20.99
N TYR A 158 -6.73 -11.22 20.41
CA TYR A 158 -6.25 -11.86 19.18
C TYR A 158 -6.11 -10.86 18.03
N LEU A 159 -7.09 -9.94 17.91
CA LEU A 159 -7.10 -8.93 16.87
C LEU A 159 -6.02 -7.88 17.12
N MET A 160 -5.75 -7.51 18.38
CA MET A 160 -4.64 -6.60 18.69
C MET A 160 -3.28 -7.17 18.27
N HIS A 161 -3.02 -8.45 18.54
CA HIS A 161 -1.81 -9.12 18.05
C HIS A 161 -1.72 -9.10 16.52
N ILE A 162 -2.82 -9.37 15.80
CA ILE A 162 -2.85 -9.35 14.34
C ILE A 162 -2.63 -7.92 13.79
N VAL A 163 -3.20 -6.91 14.43
CA VAL A 163 -3.01 -5.48 14.11
C VAL A 163 -1.53 -5.10 14.20
N LEU A 164 -0.86 -5.47 15.29
CA LEU A 164 0.56 -5.21 15.48
C LEU A 164 1.43 -5.95 14.45
N SER A 165 1.10 -7.22 14.16
CA SER A 165 1.77 -8.03 13.14
C SER A 165 1.71 -7.35 11.77
N LEU A 166 0.52 -6.91 11.35
CA LEU A 166 0.32 -6.23 10.07
C LEU A 166 1.09 -4.92 9.98
N ALA A 167 1.11 -4.14 11.05
CA ALA A 167 1.87 -2.90 11.12
C ALA A 167 3.37 -3.14 10.93
N VAL A 168 3.91 -4.19 11.56
CA VAL A 168 5.31 -4.61 11.41
C VAL A 168 5.61 -5.05 9.97
N VAL A 169 4.76 -5.87 9.36
CA VAL A 169 4.94 -6.32 7.97
C VAL A 169 4.91 -5.14 6.99
N TYR A 170 3.96 -4.23 7.16
CA TYR A 170 3.86 -3.05 6.31
C TYR A 170 5.09 -2.14 6.44
N ASP A 171 5.58 -1.92 7.66
CA ASP A 171 6.80 -1.14 7.88
C ASP A 171 8.04 -1.79 7.24
N MET A 172 8.21 -3.11 7.37
CA MET A 172 9.30 -3.83 6.69
C MET A 172 9.21 -3.69 5.18
N HIS A 173 8.00 -3.61 4.61
CA HIS A 173 7.82 -3.32 3.19
C HIS A 173 8.25 -1.89 2.83
N VAL A 174 7.79 -0.89 3.60
CA VAL A 174 8.06 0.52 3.33
C VAL A 174 9.55 0.86 3.49
N THR A 175 10.19 0.37 4.55
CA THR A 175 11.61 0.67 4.81
C THR A 175 12.55 -0.27 4.07
N GLY A 176 12.09 -1.45 3.65
CA GLY A 176 12.95 -2.52 3.14
C GLY A 176 13.82 -3.17 4.21
N GLU A 177 13.70 -2.77 5.48
CA GLU A 177 14.54 -3.25 6.57
C GLU A 177 13.86 -4.37 7.35
N ARG A 178 14.52 -5.53 7.39
CA ARG A 178 14.10 -6.70 8.16
C ARG A 178 15.04 -6.96 9.33
N ASP A 179 15.01 -6.09 10.33
CA ASP A 179 15.82 -6.28 11.53
C ASP A 179 15.29 -7.43 12.42
N ASN A 180 16.16 -7.93 13.32
CA ASN A 180 15.82 -9.05 14.20
C ASN A 180 14.68 -8.72 15.17
N LYS A 181 14.51 -7.44 15.54
CA LYS A 181 13.48 -7.01 16.50
C LYS A 181 12.10 -7.07 15.85
N LYS A 182 11.96 -6.58 14.61
CA LYS A 182 10.74 -6.68 13.80
C LYS A 182 10.38 -8.14 13.51
N GLN A 183 11.37 -8.97 13.16
CA GLN A 183 11.14 -10.39 12.93
C GLN A 183 10.66 -11.11 14.20
N ALA A 184 11.29 -10.85 15.35
CA ALA A 184 10.87 -11.43 16.62
C ALA A 184 9.46 -10.98 17.03
N ALA A 185 9.17 -9.68 16.88
CA ALA A 185 7.84 -9.14 17.16
C ALA A 185 6.77 -9.73 16.23
N LEU A 186 7.07 -9.85 14.93
CA LEU A 186 6.16 -10.48 13.97
C LEU A 186 5.86 -11.93 14.35
N ALA A 187 6.88 -12.73 14.65
CA ALA A 187 6.70 -14.12 15.07
C ALA A 187 5.87 -14.23 16.36
N PHE A 188 6.19 -13.40 17.36
CA PHE A 188 5.49 -13.34 18.65
C PHE A 188 4.01 -12.99 18.49
N HIS A 189 3.70 -11.87 17.83
CA HIS A 189 2.32 -11.45 17.67
C HIS A 189 1.54 -12.34 16.70
N SER A 190 2.18 -12.88 15.65
CA SER A 190 1.51 -13.82 14.74
C SER A 190 1.13 -15.11 15.46
N TYR A 191 2.02 -15.66 16.30
CA TYR A 191 1.76 -16.88 17.08
C TYR A 191 0.60 -16.70 18.08
N HIS A 192 0.67 -15.66 18.91
CA HIS A 192 -0.37 -15.40 19.91
C HIS A 192 -1.68 -14.99 19.27
N GLY A 193 -1.64 -14.14 18.24
CA GLY A 193 -2.79 -13.76 17.45
C GLY A 193 -3.52 -14.97 16.86
N ALA A 194 -2.79 -15.85 16.16
CA ALA A 194 -3.37 -17.05 15.54
C ALA A 194 -3.94 -18.02 16.57
N THR A 195 -3.27 -18.22 17.71
CA THR A 195 -3.71 -19.18 18.72
C THR A 195 -4.95 -18.70 19.47
N LEU A 196 -4.95 -17.43 19.93
CA LEU A 196 -6.11 -16.83 20.58
C LEU A 196 -7.30 -16.72 19.62
N TYR A 197 -7.03 -16.42 18.34
CA TYR A 197 -8.05 -16.41 17.29
C TYR A 197 -8.72 -17.77 17.13
N ASN A 198 -7.92 -18.85 17.04
CA ASN A 198 -8.41 -20.21 16.91
C ASN A 198 -9.23 -20.67 18.13
N GLN A 199 -8.93 -20.18 19.33
CA GLN A 199 -9.74 -20.45 20.54
C GLN A 199 -11.10 -19.75 20.51
N ARG A 200 -11.22 -18.61 19.81
CA ARG A 200 -12.43 -17.78 19.78
C ARG A 200 -13.35 -18.04 18.60
N ILE A 201 -12.84 -18.59 17.50
CA ILE A 201 -13.62 -18.79 16.27
C ILE A 201 -14.90 -19.63 16.50
N SER A 202 -14.83 -20.66 17.34
CA SER A 202 -15.97 -21.57 17.60
C SER A 202 -16.84 -21.18 18.81
N THR A 203 -16.48 -20.13 19.55
CA THR A 203 -17.14 -19.73 20.81
C THR A 203 -17.76 -18.33 20.76
N SER A 204 -17.54 -17.59 19.68
CA SER A 204 -18.04 -16.22 19.52
C SER A 204 -19.54 -16.20 19.24
N THR A 205 -20.27 -15.32 19.93
CA THR A 205 -21.74 -15.29 19.87
C THR A 205 -22.30 -13.93 19.49
N THR A 206 -21.62 -12.85 19.89
CA THR A 206 -22.09 -11.49 19.64
C THR A 206 -21.69 -10.98 18.26
N ARG A 207 -22.44 -10.00 17.74
CA ARG A 207 -22.13 -9.37 16.45
C ARG A 207 -20.77 -8.68 16.43
N GLU A 208 -20.43 -7.98 17.49
CA GLU A 208 -19.12 -7.33 17.64
C GLU A 208 -17.96 -8.35 17.60
N GLU A 209 -18.11 -9.50 18.28
CA GLU A 209 -17.11 -10.58 18.22
C GLU A 209 -17.00 -11.17 16.81
N LYS A 210 -18.12 -11.39 16.12
CA LYS A 210 -18.14 -11.90 14.73
C LYS A 210 -17.43 -10.92 13.77
N ASP A 211 -17.66 -9.61 13.93
CA ASP A 211 -16.97 -8.58 13.14
C ASP A 211 -15.47 -8.54 13.45
N ALA A 212 -15.08 -8.68 14.72
CA ALA A 212 -13.67 -8.77 15.10
C ALA A 212 -12.99 -10.03 14.53
N LEU A 213 -13.70 -11.17 14.46
CA LEU A 213 -13.21 -12.39 13.83
C LEU A 213 -13.00 -12.19 12.32
N TRP A 214 -13.92 -11.51 11.64
CA TRP A 214 -13.76 -11.22 10.21
C TRP A 214 -12.62 -10.25 9.94
N ALA A 215 -12.47 -9.20 10.76
CA ALA A 215 -11.34 -8.28 10.70
C ALA A 215 -10.02 -9.04 10.86
N ALA A 216 -9.92 -9.91 11.87
CA ALA A 216 -8.75 -10.74 12.11
C ALA A 216 -8.42 -11.64 10.90
N ALA A 217 -9.41 -12.28 10.30
CA ALA A 217 -9.22 -13.12 9.10
C ALA A 217 -8.70 -12.31 7.90
N ALA A 218 -9.26 -11.12 7.66
CA ALA A 218 -8.87 -10.26 6.55
C ALA A 218 -7.43 -9.71 6.71
N LEU A 219 -7.08 -9.23 7.90
CA LEU A 219 -5.74 -8.70 8.19
C LEU A 219 -4.70 -9.83 8.19
N THR A 220 -5.02 -10.99 8.77
CA THR A 220 -4.16 -12.18 8.76
C THR A 220 -3.87 -12.64 7.33
N GLY A 221 -4.87 -12.68 6.45
CA GLY A 221 -4.66 -12.96 5.03
C GLY A 221 -3.63 -12.02 4.41
N SER A 222 -3.78 -10.71 4.64
CA SER A 222 -2.83 -9.69 4.12
C SER A 222 -1.42 -9.88 4.66
N CYS A 223 -1.26 -10.17 5.96
CA CYS A 223 0.04 -10.51 6.56
C CYS A 223 0.69 -11.71 5.86
N ASN A 224 -0.04 -12.81 5.72
CA ASN A 224 0.50 -14.05 5.18
C ASN A 224 0.87 -13.93 3.71
N PHE A 225 0.08 -13.21 2.91
CA PHE A 225 0.46 -12.94 1.53
C PHE A 225 1.77 -12.15 1.44
N ALA A 226 1.93 -11.15 2.31
CA ALA A 226 3.09 -10.27 2.34
C ALA A 226 4.36 -10.95 2.91
N ASP A 227 4.17 -11.92 3.80
CA ASP A 227 5.26 -12.61 4.47
C ASP A 227 5.91 -13.67 3.58
N ILE A 228 6.90 -13.23 2.83
CA ILE A 228 7.82 -14.09 2.08
C ILE A 228 9.25 -13.80 2.53
N SER A 229 9.97 -14.86 2.91
CA SER A 229 11.37 -14.80 3.38
C SER A 229 12.38 -14.72 2.25
N ALA A 230 12.05 -15.32 1.09
CA ALA A 230 12.90 -15.33 -0.10
C ALA A 230 13.27 -13.91 -0.53
N ARG A 231 14.53 -13.72 -0.93
CA ARG A 231 15.04 -12.44 -1.46
C ARG A 231 15.18 -12.44 -2.97
N ALA A 232 15.34 -13.62 -3.56
CA ALA A 232 15.39 -13.84 -5.00
C ALA A 232 14.47 -15.01 -5.41
N PRO A 233 14.04 -15.08 -6.69
CA PRO A 233 13.23 -16.20 -7.18
C PRO A 233 13.86 -17.58 -6.94
N SER A 234 15.19 -17.70 -7.02
CA SER A 234 15.89 -18.96 -6.74
C SER A 234 15.76 -19.46 -5.30
N GLU A 235 15.39 -18.57 -4.36
CA GLU A 235 15.18 -18.89 -2.95
C GLU A 235 13.70 -19.09 -2.61
N ALA A 236 12.79 -18.83 -3.55
CA ALA A 236 11.36 -18.97 -3.34
C ALA A 236 10.88 -20.38 -3.68
N TRP A 237 9.72 -20.76 -3.13
CA TRP A 237 9.03 -21.96 -3.57
C TRP A 237 8.66 -21.83 -5.07
N PRO A 238 8.75 -22.89 -5.89
CA PRO A 238 9.10 -24.29 -5.58
C PRO A 238 10.60 -24.62 -5.68
N MET A 239 11.46 -23.63 -5.92
CA MET A 239 12.92 -23.80 -6.06
C MET A 239 13.62 -24.08 -4.72
N SER A 240 13.07 -23.56 -3.63
CA SER A 240 13.56 -23.82 -2.28
C SER A 240 13.42 -25.29 -1.87
N PRO A 241 14.27 -25.79 -0.94
CA PRO A 241 14.06 -27.09 -0.32
C PRO A 241 12.66 -27.21 0.29
N PRO A 242 12.05 -28.41 0.30
CA PRO A 242 10.75 -28.62 0.93
C PRO A 242 10.72 -28.13 2.38
N SER A 243 9.68 -27.40 2.75
CA SER A 243 9.48 -26.87 4.09
C SER A 243 8.06 -27.14 4.57
N PRO A 244 7.83 -27.41 5.87
CA PRO A 244 6.48 -27.47 6.43
C PRO A 244 5.66 -26.18 6.21
N SER A 245 6.35 -25.05 5.99
CA SER A 245 5.74 -23.74 5.72
C SER A 245 5.42 -23.49 4.24
N ASP A 246 5.72 -24.46 3.35
CA ASP A 246 5.40 -24.33 1.93
C ASP A 246 3.90 -24.09 1.73
N LEU A 247 3.61 -23.06 0.93
CA LEU A 247 2.26 -22.63 0.58
C LEU A 247 1.34 -22.38 1.78
N TYR A 248 1.90 -22.05 2.94
CA TYR A 248 1.14 -21.82 4.17
C TYR A 248 0.10 -20.69 4.00
N TRP A 249 0.43 -19.66 3.21
CA TRP A 249 -0.49 -18.58 2.87
C TRP A 249 -1.76 -19.08 2.16
N LEU A 250 -1.65 -20.11 1.31
CA LEU A 250 -2.78 -20.69 0.59
C LEU A 250 -3.65 -21.53 1.55
N LYS A 251 -3.00 -22.33 2.41
CA LYS A 251 -3.69 -23.13 3.45
C LYS A 251 -4.52 -22.25 4.39
N LEU A 252 -3.93 -21.15 4.87
CA LEU A 252 -4.64 -20.21 5.73
C LEU A 252 -5.78 -19.47 5.03
N THR A 253 -5.65 -19.23 3.72
CA THR A 253 -6.73 -18.61 2.96
C THR A 253 -7.95 -19.52 2.85
N GLY A 254 -7.76 -20.85 2.80
CA GLY A 254 -8.86 -21.82 2.88
C GLY A 254 -9.70 -21.67 4.16
N GLY A 255 -9.05 -21.43 5.30
CA GLY A 255 -9.73 -21.20 6.58
C GLY A 255 -10.63 -19.96 6.60
N LYS A 256 -10.33 -18.95 5.77
CA LYS A 256 -11.15 -17.73 5.68
C LYS A 256 -12.56 -18.00 5.15
N THR A 257 -12.74 -18.99 4.27
CA THR A 257 -14.07 -19.38 3.78
C THR A 257 -14.93 -19.92 4.93
N ALA A 258 -14.37 -20.80 5.77
CA ALA A 258 -15.08 -21.31 6.94
C ALA A 258 -15.44 -20.19 7.94
N VAL A 259 -14.53 -19.23 8.15
CA VAL A 259 -14.81 -18.05 8.98
C VAL A 259 -15.95 -17.24 8.40
N PHE A 260 -15.96 -17.02 7.08
CA PHE A 260 -16.99 -16.25 6.39
C PHE A 260 -18.39 -16.82 6.71
N ASP A 261 -18.54 -18.13 6.61
CA ASP A 261 -19.80 -18.83 6.87
C ASP A 261 -20.24 -18.73 8.35
N ILE A 262 -19.28 -18.73 9.29
CA ILE A 262 -19.56 -18.58 10.73
C ILE A 262 -20.00 -17.16 11.10
N VAL A 263 -19.31 -16.17 10.53
CA VAL A 263 -19.44 -14.76 10.95
C VAL A 263 -20.54 -14.02 10.20
N GLU A 264 -20.83 -14.42 8.97
CA GLU A 264 -21.80 -13.79 8.07
C GLU A 264 -21.59 -12.27 8.03
N PRO A 265 -20.45 -11.81 7.49
CA PRO A 265 -20.00 -10.42 7.63
C PRO A 265 -20.80 -9.43 6.77
N TYR A 266 -21.78 -9.89 6.01
CA TYR A 266 -22.59 -9.06 5.13
C TYR A 266 -24.05 -8.94 5.57
N LEU A 267 -24.40 -9.46 6.75
CA LEU A 267 -25.68 -9.13 7.37
C LEU A 267 -25.78 -7.62 7.61
N GLU A 268 -26.99 -7.06 7.52
CA GLU A 268 -27.24 -5.61 7.62
C GLU A 268 -26.70 -4.98 8.92
N ASP A 269 -26.59 -5.77 9.98
CA ASP A 269 -26.09 -5.37 11.29
C ASP A 269 -24.56 -5.49 11.44
N SER A 270 -23.85 -6.00 10.42
CA SER A 270 -22.39 -6.11 10.42
C SER A 270 -21.71 -4.81 10.02
N LEU A 271 -20.59 -4.51 10.68
CA LEU A 271 -19.71 -3.42 10.29
C LEU A 271 -19.17 -3.57 8.84
N PHE A 272 -19.19 -4.78 8.26
CA PHE A 272 -18.68 -5.06 6.92
C PHE A 272 -19.75 -5.14 5.83
N HIS A 273 -21.03 -4.89 6.17
CA HIS A 273 -22.14 -4.91 5.21
C HIS A 273 -21.89 -4.03 3.97
N ALA A 274 -21.34 -2.82 4.16
CA ALA A 274 -21.02 -1.92 3.06
C ALA A 274 -20.00 -2.48 2.05
N ALA A 275 -19.21 -3.48 2.44
CA ALA A 275 -18.27 -4.17 1.56
C ALA A 275 -18.94 -5.24 0.68
N GLN A 276 -20.16 -5.67 1.00
CA GLN A 276 -20.91 -6.71 0.27
C GLN A 276 -21.07 -6.36 -1.21
N ALA A 277 -21.49 -5.13 -1.52
CA ALA A 277 -21.75 -4.67 -2.88
C ALA A 277 -20.51 -4.78 -3.80
N GLN A 278 -19.30 -4.80 -3.23
CA GLN A 278 -18.05 -4.96 -3.97
C GLN A 278 -17.65 -6.43 -4.15
N ILE A 279 -18.20 -7.34 -3.34
CA ILE A 279 -17.78 -8.75 -3.26
C ILE A 279 -18.80 -9.71 -3.90
N ASP A 280 -20.11 -9.45 -3.82
CA ASP A 280 -21.13 -10.33 -4.45
C ASP A 280 -20.99 -10.39 -5.97
N HIS A 281 -20.59 -9.30 -6.62
CA HIS A 281 -20.28 -9.29 -8.06
C HIS A 281 -18.90 -9.88 -8.41
N SER A 282 -18.18 -10.37 -7.41
CA SER A 282 -16.78 -10.81 -7.54
C SER A 282 -16.60 -12.34 -7.57
N ILE A 283 -17.59 -13.14 -7.22
CA ILE A 283 -17.44 -14.61 -7.23
C ILE A 283 -17.83 -15.13 -8.60
N PRO A 284 -16.88 -15.63 -9.42
CA PRO A 284 -17.23 -16.27 -10.69
C PRO A 284 -17.98 -17.59 -10.42
N PRO A 285 -18.94 -17.99 -11.27
CA PRO A 285 -19.53 -19.32 -11.21
C PRO A 285 -18.46 -20.37 -11.58
N ILE A 286 -18.22 -21.33 -10.69
CA ILE A 286 -17.18 -22.37 -10.83
C ILE A 286 -17.71 -23.78 -10.60
N ASP A 287 -19.02 -23.94 -10.53
CA ASP A 287 -19.71 -25.22 -10.28
C ASP A 287 -19.71 -26.13 -11.52
N LYS A 288 -19.61 -25.55 -12.71
CA LYS A 288 -19.59 -26.26 -14.00
C LYS A 288 -18.63 -25.61 -14.97
N VAL A 289 -18.25 -26.37 -15.99
CA VAL A 289 -17.60 -25.81 -17.18
C VAL A 289 -18.61 -24.96 -17.93
N GLY A 290 -18.51 -23.64 -17.77
CA GLY A 290 -19.27 -22.67 -18.53
C GLY A 290 -18.47 -22.09 -19.71
N ASP A 291 -19.08 -21.17 -20.44
CA ASP A 291 -18.46 -20.59 -21.65
C ASP A 291 -17.10 -19.92 -21.37
N ALA A 292 -16.82 -19.50 -20.13
CA ALA A 292 -15.58 -18.84 -19.75
C ALA A 292 -14.33 -19.68 -20.06
N VAL A 293 -14.45 -21.02 -20.12
CA VAL A 293 -13.36 -21.94 -20.46
C VAL A 293 -12.67 -21.59 -21.77
N ARG A 294 -13.38 -20.97 -22.72
CA ARG A 294 -12.84 -20.48 -24.01
C ARG A 294 -11.74 -19.42 -23.88
N ASN A 295 -11.61 -18.80 -22.71
CA ASN A 295 -10.58 -17.81 -22.44
C ASN A 295 -9.24 -18.44 -22.01
N LEU A 296 -9.23 -19.76 -21.74
CA LEU A 296 -7.99 -20.50 -21.45
C LEU A 296 -7.28 -20.89 -22.76
N PRO A 297 -5.97 -21.15 -22.73
CA PRO A 297 -5.28 -21.80 -23.84
C PRO A 297 -6.00 -23.10 -24.26
N PRO A 298 -6.22 -23.38 -25.55
CA PRO A 298 -6.95 -24.58 -25.98
C PRO A 298 -6.40 -25.89 -25.39
N LYS A 299 -5.06 -26.01 -25.30
CA LYS A 299 -4.39 -27.16 -24.69
C LYS A 299 -4.72 -27.37 -23.21
N PHE A 300 -5.15 -26.34 -22.47
CA PHE A 300 -5.59 -26.51 -21.08
C PHE A 300 -6.85 -27.36 -20.97
N ILE A 301 -7.73 -27.31 -21.97
CA ILE A 301 -8.98 -28.07 -21.97
C ILE A 301 -8.66 -29.57 -21.97
N GLU A 302 -7.70 -29.98 -22.81
CA GLU A 302 -7.21 -31.36 -22.89
C GLU A 302 -6.37 -31.72 -21.66
N LEU A 303 -5.39 -30.88 -21.30
CA LEU A 303 -4.46 -31.14 -20.18
C LEU A 303 -5.19 -31.37 -18.84
N TYR A 304 -6.25 -30.59 -18.59
CA TYR A 304 -7.00 -30.66 -17.34
C TYR A 304 -8.32 -31.42 -17.45
N ASN A 305 -8.64 -32.02 -18.60
CA ASN A 305 -9.92 -32.71 -18.85
C ASN A 305 -11.15 -31.85 -18.49
N LEU A 306 -11.22 -30.63 -19.04
CA LEU A 306 -12.30 -29.66 -18.78
C LEU A 306 -13.45 -29.80 -19.78
N ASP A 307 -14.09 -30.98 -19.79
CA ASP A 307 -15.31 -31.23 -20.57
C ASP A 307 -16.60 -30.90 -19.80
N GLU A 308 -17.76 -31.09 -20.43
CA GLU A 308 -19.08 -30.81 -19.84
C GLU A 308 -19.38 -31.60 -18.56
N ASN A 309 -18.66 -32.71 -18.33
CA ASN A 309 -18.80 -33.55 -17.14
C ASN A 309 -17.82 -33.16 -16.03
N SER A 310 -16.85 -32.29 -16.29
CA SER A 310 -15.92 -31.84 -15.26
C SER A 310 -16.64 -30.97 -14.23
N THR A 311 -16.47 -31.34 -12.96
CA THR A 311 -17.02 -30.61 -11.81
C THR A 311 -15.97 -30.46 -10.70
N PRO A 312 -16.19 -29.58 -9.71
CA PRO A 312 -15.36 -29.52 -8.51
C PRO A 312 -15.17 -30.87 -7.83
N GLU A 313 -16.18 -31.75 -7.83
CA GLU A 313 -16.16 -33.03 -7.12
C GLU A 313 -15.28 -34.07 -7.81
N ASN A 314 -15.25 -34.11 -9.14
CA ASN A 314 -14.55 -35.15 -9.89
C ASN A 314 -13.19 -34.74 -10.46
N ASN A 315 -12.89 -33.44 -10.53
CA ASN A 315 -11.66 -32.93 -11.12
C ASN A 315 -10.94 -31.95 -10.17
N PRO A 316 -9.75 -32.29 -9.65
CA PRO A 316 -9.02 -31.46 -8.70
C PRO A 316 -8.52 -30.14 -9.29
N TYR A 317 -8.42 -30.01 -10.62
CA TYR A 317 -8.02 -28.76 -11.28
C TYR A 317 -9.19 -27.81 -11.55
N HIS A 318 -10.43 -28.30 -11.48
CA HIS A 318 -11.62 -27.61 -11.98
C HIS A 318 -11.77 -26.19 -11.43
N CYS A 319 -11.83 -26.05 -10.10
CA CYS A 319 -12.03 -24.74 -9.46
C CYS A 319 -10.94 -23.73 -9.84
N ALA A 320 -9.67 -24.18 -9.86
CA ALA A 320 -8.54 -23.33 -10.19
C ALA A 320 -8.56 -22.91 -11.67
N ALA A 321 -8.77 -23.85 -12.58
CA ALA A 321 -8.81 -23.61 -14.01
C ALA A 321 -10.00 -22.75 -14.43
N ILE A 322 -11.22 -23.04 -13.96
CA ILE A 322 -12.41 -22.25 -14.27
C ILE A 322 -12.33 -20.86 -13.64
N THR A 323 -11.79 -20.72 -12.42
CA THR A 323 -11.52 -19.39 -11.86
C THR A 323 -10.56 -18.62 -12.77
N LEU A 324 -9.44 -19.24 -13.16
CA LEU A 324 -8.47 -18.61 -14.05
C LEU A 324 -9.12 -18.21 -15.40
N ALA A 325 -10.00 -19.02 -15.95
CA ALA A 325 -10.73 -18.74 -17.19
C ALA A 325 -11.54 -17.42 -17.11
N HIS A 326 -12.13 -17.13 -15.95
CA HIS A 326 -12.81 -15.86 -15.69
C HIS A 326 -11.85 -14.68 -15.51
N LEU A 327 -10.61 -14.93 -15.06
CA LEU A 327 -9.59 -13.91 -14.82
C LEU A 327 -8.79 -13.55 -16.08
N MET A 328 -8.64 -14.48 -17.03
CA MET A 328 -7.89 -14.26 -18.27
C MET A 328 -8.24 -12.96 -19.01
N PRO A 329 -9.53 -12.61 -19.23
CA PRO A 329 -9.90 -11.37 -19.92
C PRO A 329 -9.75 -10.10 -19.05
N LEU A 330 -9.46 -10.23 -17.75
CA LEU A 330 -9.45 -9.11 -16.82
C LEU A 330 -8.03 -8.59 -16.58
N THR A 331 -7.92 -7.28 -16.44
CA THR A 331 -6.74 -6.65 -15.81
C THR A 331 -7.06 -6.43 -14.33
N ILE A 332 -6.13 -6.83 -13.46
CA ILE A 332 -6.30 -6.71 -12.01
C ILE A 332 -6.29 -5.24 -11.57
N SER A 333 -7.11 -4.91 -10.58
CA SER A 333 -7.29 -3.57 -10.02
C SER A 333 -7.74 -3.68 -8.57
N ARG A 334 -7.76 -2.56 -7.83
CA ARG A 334 -8.29 -2.53 -6.45
C ARG A 334 -9.78 -2.91 -6.37
N ILE A 335 -10.53 -2.75 -7.46
CA ILE A 335 -11.97 -3.03 -7.49
C ILE A 335 -12.22 -4.53 -7.69
N ASN A 336 -11.48 -5.17 -8.61
CA ASN A 336 -11.70 -6.57 -8.97
C ASN A 336 -10.70 -7.56 -8.34
N VAL A 337 -9.77 -7.11 -7.49
CA VAL A 337 -8.86 -8.00 -6.75
C VAL A 337 -9.60 -9.10 -5.96
N PRO A 338 -10.83 -8.91 -5.42
CA PRO A 338 -11.55 -10.02 -4.81
C PRO A 338 -11.81 -11.18 -5.78
N LYS A 339 -12.02 -10.92 -7.08
CA LYS A 339 -12.15 -11.97 -8.12
C LYS A 339 -10.88 -12.80 -8.22
N PHE A 340 -9.72 -12.14 -8.18
CA PHE A 340 -8.42 -12.80 -8.25
C PHE A 340 -8.15 -13.63 -7.00
N LEU A 341 -8.57 -13.17 -5.83
CA LEU A 341 -8.49 -13.92 -4.60
C LEU A 341 -9.41 -15.15 -4.58
N CYS A 342 -10.42 -15.27 -5.46
CA CYS A 342 -11.18 -16.52 -5.56
C CYS A 342 -10.33 -17.70 -6.05
N PHE A 343 -9.19 -17.46 -6.72
CA PHE A 343 -8.30 -18.55 -7.12
C PHE A 343 -7.75 -19.33 -5.92
N THR A 344 -7.75 -18.75 -4.73
CA THR A 344 -7.30 -19.43 -3.51
C THR A 344 -8.43 -20.21 -2.82
N ARG A 345 -9.66 -20.14 -3.35
CA ARG A 345 -10.84 -20.86 -2.86
C ARG A 345 -11.03 -22.14 -3.67
N THR A 346 -10.04 -23.02 -3.62
CA THR A 346 -10.05 -24.29 -4.37
C THR A 346 -10.47 -25.46 -3.50
N ASP A 347 -10.84 -26.55 -4.17
CA ASP A 347 -10.95 -27.87 -3.55
C ASP A 347 -9.65 -28.25 -2.80
N ALA A 348 -9.77 -29.02 -1.71
CA ALA A 348 -8.65 -29.40 -0.85
C ALA A 348 -7.55 -30.25 -1.55
N ARG A 349 -7.90 -30.94 -2.64
CA ARG A 349 -6.95 -31.72 -3.47
C ARG A 349 -6.02 -30.82 -4.27
N PHE A 350 -6.45 -29.62 -4.67
CA PHE A 350 -5.61 -28.73 -5.47
C PHE A 350 -4.37 -28.22 -4.70
N PRO A 351 -4.48 -27.71 -3.45
CA PRO A 351 -3.31 -27.40 -2.62
C PRO A 351 -2.40 -28.61 -2.39
N GLN A 352 -2.95 -29.83 -2.32
CA GLN A 352 -2.14 -31.04 -2.20
C GLN A 352 -1.29 -31.28 -3.47
N LEU A 353 -1.88 -31.15 -4.66
CA LEU A 353 -1.14 -31.24 -5.93
C LEU A 353 -0.01 -30.20 -6.01
N LEU A 354 -0.27 -28.97 -5.54
CA LEU A 354 0.78 -27.96 -5.45
C LEU A 354 1.90 -28.39 -4.49
N MET A 355 1.58 -28.90 -3.29
CA MET A 355 2.58 -29.39 -2.34
C MET A 355 3.43 -30.55 -2.92
N GLU A 356 2.81 -31.40 -3.73
CA GLU A 356 3.46 -32.51 -4.45
C GLU A 356 4.27 -32.04 -5.68
N ARG A 357 4.25 -30.74 -5.97
CA ARG A 357 4.86 -30.09 -7.14
C ARG A 357 4.36 -30.66 -8.47
N ASP A 358 3.08 -30.99 -8.55
CA ASP A 358 2.44 -31.37 -9.80
C ASP A 358 2.61 -30.25 -10.87
N PRO A 359 3.11 -30.58 -12.09
CA PRO A 359 3.38 -29.59 -13.12
C PRO A 359 2.11 -28.85 -13.58
N GLY A 360 0.97 -29.54 -13.67
CA GLY A 360 -0.29 -28.96 -14.09
C GLY A 360 -0.83 -27.94 -13.09
N ALA A 361 -0.80 -28.26 -11.80
CA ALA A 361 -1.23 -27.38 -10.72
C ALA A 361 -0.32 -26.15 -10.61
N ILE A 362 1.00 -26.37 -10.67
CA ILE A 362 2.01 -25.30 -10.64
C ILE A 362 1.83 -24.36 -11.85
N LEU A 363 1.50 -24.89 -13.03
CA LEU A 363 1.25 -24.09 -14.22
C LEU A 363 0.03 -23.16 -14.05
N LEU A 364 -1.08 -23.66 -13.47
CA LEU A 364 -2.24 -22.81 -13.17
C LEU A 364 -1.87 -21.68 -12.19
N LEU A 365 -1.06 -21.98 -11.18
CA LEU A 365 -0.56 -20.98 -10.23
C LEU A 365 0.36 -19.95 -10.92
N ALA A 366 1.19 -20.37 -11.88
CA ALA A 366 2.04 -19.48 -12.68
C ALA A 366 1.20 -18.48 -13.48
N TYR A 367 0.13 -18.95 -14.14
CA TYR A 367 -0.81 -18.10 -14.87
C TYR A 367 -1.52 -17.12 -13.95
N TRP A 368 -1.99 -17.58 -12.78
CA TRP A 368 -2.61 -16.70 -11.79
C TRP A 368 -1.64 -15.61 -11.33
N TYR A 369 -0.38 -15.95 -11.02
CA TYR A 369 0.63 -14.97 -10.66
C TYR A 369 0.92 -13.97 -11.80
N ALA A 370 1.03 -14.45 -13.05
CA ALA A 370 1.24 -13.57 -14.20
C ALA A 370 0.07 -12.58 -14.36
N LYS A 371 -1.17 -13.03 -14.15
CA LYS A 371 -2.37 -12.18 -14.20
C LYS A 371 -2.49 -11.24 -12.98
N ALA A 372 -1.86 -11.58 -11.86
CA ALA A 372 -1.80 -10.75 -10.66
C ALA A 372 -0.65 -9.72 -10.66
N LEU A 373 0.29 -9.83 -11.61
CA LEU A 373 1.55 -9.07 -11.64
C LEU A 373 1.37 -7.55 -11.68
N ASP A 374 0.36 -7.08 -12.42
CA ASP A 374 0.06 -5.65 -12.56
C ASP A 374 -0.48 -5.03 -11.26
N PHE A 375 -0.92 -5.85 -10.31
CA PHE A 375 -1.37 -5.37 -9.01
C PHE A 375 -0.19 -5.20 -8.06
N GLN A 376 0.48 -4.06 -8.21
CA GLN A 376 1.68 -3.68 -7.43
C GLN A 376 1.35 -3.25 -5.99
N HIS A 377 0.43 -3.95 -5.35
CA HIS A 377 0.07 -3.71 -3.96
C HIS A 377 1.00 -4.48 -3.03
N TRP A 378 1.48 -3.81 -1.98
CA TRP A 378 2.54 -4.29 -1.09
C TRP A 378 2.34 -5.70 -0.55
N TRP A 379 1.10 -6.08 -0.24
CA TRP A 379 0.81 -7.35 0.40
C TRP A 379 0.80 -8.54 -0.57
N MET A 380 0.60 -8.33 -1.87
CA MET A 380 0.56 -9.43 -2.86
C MET A 380 1.79 -9.43 -3.76
N TRP A 381 2.19 -8.25 -4.21
CA TRP A 381 3.08 -8.08 -5.35
C TRP A 381 4.46 -8.68 -5.12
N ARG A 382 4.99 -8.54 -3.91
CA ARG A 382 6.30 -9.10 -3.58
C ARG A 382 6.35 -10.63 -3.77
N ARG A 383 5.29 -11.34 -3.38
CA ARG A 383 5.20 -12.79 -3.55
C ARG A 383 5.10 -13.15 -5.03
N VAL A 384 4.25 -12.45 -5.78
CA VAL A 384 4.07 -12.61 -7.23
C VAL A 384 5.42 -12.52 -7.96
N LEU A 385 6.23 -11.50 -7.62
CA LEU A 385 7.55 -11.29 -8.23
C LEU A 385 8.62 -12.32 -7.86
N LEU A 386 8.43 -13.07 -6.78
CA LEU A 386 9.41 -14.04 -6.32
C LEU A 386 9.00 -15.46 -6.71
N GLU A 387 7.78 -15.87 -6.34
CA GLU A 387 7.28 -17.22 -6.62
C GLU A 387 6.92 -17.41 -8.10
N GLY A 388 6.38 -16.40 -8.78
CA GLY A 388 6.03 -16.50 -10.20
C GLY A 388 7.21 -16.89 -11.10
N PRO A 389 8.33 -16.14 -11.05
CA PRO A 389 9.54 -16.53 -11.80
C PRO A 389 10.19 -17.81 -11.26
N ALA A 390 10.13 -18.08 -9.96
CA ALA A 390 10.64 -19.33 -9.38
C ALA A 390 9.92 -20.56 -9.95
N ILE A 391 8.60 -20.47 -10.08
CA ILE A 391 7.77 -21.48 -10.72
C ILE A 391 8.20 -21.69 -12.17
N CYS A 392 8.39 -20.61 -12.93
CA CYS A 392 8.84 -20.71 -14.32
C CYS A 392 10.20 -21.43 -14.41
N MET A 393 11.17 -21.00 -13.62
CA MET A 393 12.50 -21.63 -13.56
C MET A 393 12.42 -23.12 -13.18
N PHE A 394 11.55 -23.46 -12.23
CA PHE A 394 11.35 -24.84 -11.80
C PHE A 394 10.77 -25.72 -12.91
N LEU A 395 9.69 -25.27 -13.55
CA LEU A 395 9.05 -26.03 -14.63
C LEU A 395 10.01 -26.21 -15.82
N GLU A 396 10.73 -25.16 -16.22
CA GLU A 396 11.74 -25.26 -17.29
C GLU A 396 12.84 -26.27 -16.99
N LYS A 397 13.34 -26.26 -15.75
CA LYS A 397 14.42 -27.14 -15.34
C LYS A 397 13.96 -28.59 -15.18
N ALA A 398 12.85 -28.80 -14.47
CA ALA A 398 12.35 -30.13 -14.12
C ALA A 398 11.72 -30.85 -15.33
N PHE A 399 11.12 -30.10 -16.25
CA PHE A 399 10.37 -30.64 -17.38
C PHE A 399 10.93 -30.16 -18.73
N SER A 400 12.25 -29.98 -18.82
CA SER A 400 12.96 -29.50 -20.02
C SER A 400 12.72 -30.27 -21.33
N LYS A 401 12.16 -31.48 -21.25
CA LYS A 401 11.83 -32.34 -22.41
C LYS A 401 10.36 -32.29 -22.81
N ASP A 402 9.51 -31.67 -22.00
CA ASP A 402 8.07 -31.55 -22.25
C ASP A 402 7.80 -30.29 -23.08
N SER A 403 7.81 -30.43 -24.40
CA SER A 403 7.63 -29.31 -25.32
C SER A 403 6.28 -28.62 -25.18
N GLU A 404 5.23 -29.37 -24.81
CA GLU A 404 3.88 -28.82 -24.68
C GLU A 404 3.74 -27.98 -23.42
N LEU A 405 4.27 -28.46 -22.29
CA LEU A 405 4.32 -27.69 -21.06
C LEU A 405 5.16 -26.41 -21.23
N LEU A 406 6.30 -26.50 -21.91
CA LEU A 406 7.17 -25.34 -22.15
C LEU A 406 6.51 -24.29 -23.04
N GLU A 407 5.75 -24.71 -24.06
CA GLU A 407 4.95 -23.79 -24.88
C GLU A 407 3.89 -23.07 -24.04
N LEU A 408 3.18 -23.80 -23.17
CA LEU A 408 2.19 -23.22 -22.27
C LEU A 408 2.82 -22.27 -21.23
N LEU A 409 4.09 -22.46 -20.89
CA LEU A 409 4.83 -21.64 -19.94
C LEU A 409 5.31 -20.29 -20.52
N GLU A 410 5.24 -20.09 -21.84
CA GLU A 410 5.69 -18.85 -22.48
C GLU A 410 4.91 -17.62 -22.04
N PHE A 411 3.59 -17.73 -21.82
CA PHE A 411 2.79 -16.59 -21.34
C PHE A 411 3.25 -16.08 -19.97
N PRO A 412 3.32 -16.91 -18.90
CA PRO A 412 3.83 -16.45 -17.61
C PRO A 412 5.27 -15.92 -17.69
N LYS A 413 6.15 -16.61 -18.43
CA LYS A 413 7.55 -16.18 -18.60
C LYS A 413 7.65 -14.80 -19.22
N ALA A 414 6.92 -14.55 -20.30
CA ALA A 414 6.91 -13.26 -20.97
C ALA A 414 6.45 -12.15 -20.02
N ALA A 415 5.36 -12.38 -19.26
CA ALA A 415 4.85 -11.42 -18.28
C ALA A 415 5.90 -11.05 -17.22
N PHE A 416 6.57 -12.04 -16.63
CA PHE A 416 7.60 -11.76 -15.62
C PHE A 416 8.87 -11.13 -16.21
N ALA A 417 9.30 -11.55 -17.40
CA ALA A 417 10.45 -10.97 -18.09
C ALA A 417 10.23 -9.47 -18.37
N GLU A 418 9.03 -9.09 -18.81
CA GLU A 418 8.67 -7.68 -19.02
C GLU A 418 8.76 -6.87 -17.72
N ALA A 419 8.25 -7.40 -16.60
CA ALA A 419 8.31 -6.71 -15.31
C ALA A 419 9.73 -6.50 -14.77
N PHE A 420 10.65 -7.44 -15.00
CA PHE A 420 12.07 -7.26 -14.62
C PHE A 420 12.79 -6.25 -15.51
N ASN A 421 12.43 -6.17 -16.79
CA ASN A 421 13.00 -5.20 -17.73
C ASN A 421 12.47 -3.78 -17.48
N ASN A 422 11.23 -3.66 -16.99
CA ASN A 422 10.55 -2.40 -16.68
C ASN A 422 10.17 -2.31 -15.20
N PRO A 423 11.14 -2.20 -14.26
CA PRO A 423 10.83 -2.14 -12.85
C PRO A 423 10.00 -0.88 -12.54
N PRO A 424 8.93 -1.01 -11.74
CA PRO A 424 8.07 0.13 -11.44
C PRO A 424 8.85 1.21 -10.68
N GLY A 425 8.70 2.45 -11.15
CA GLY A 425 9.43 3.61 -10.62
C GLY A 425 10.39 4.26 -11.62
N ARG A 426 10.75 3.61 -12.73
CA ARG A 426 11.31 4.32 -13.89
C ARG A 426 10.17 5.01 -14.63
N LYS A 427 9.96 6.31 -14.37
CA LYS A 427 9.29 7.16 -15.37
C LYS A 427 10.02 6.95 -16.70
N PRO A 428 9.31 6.75 -17.83
CA PRO A 428 9.97 6.76 -19.12
C PRO A 428 10.73 8.09 -19.21
N THR A 429 12.05 8.02 -19.34
CA THR A 429 12.86 9.18 -19.67
C THR A 429 12.23 9.78 -20.91
N GLN A 430 11.57 10.93 -20.76
CA GLN A 430 11.27 11.78 -21.90
C GLN A 430 12.61 11.95 -22.63
N ALA A 431 12.69 11.37 -23.83
CA ALA A 431 13.75 11.65 -24.76
C ALA A 431 13.73 13.16 -24.99
N SER A 432 14.60 13.87 -24.27
CA SER A 432 14.88 15.28 -24.53
C SER A 432 15.62 15.33 -25.86
N GLY A 433 15.04 16.10 -26.77
CA GLY A 433 15.24 15.94 -28.20
C GLY A 433 16.58 16.42 -28.75
N ARG A 434 16.74 16.17 -30.05
CA ARG A 434 17.41 17.09 -30.96
C ARG A 434 16.38 17.53 -32.01
N PRO A 435 16.07 18.83 -32.13
CA PRO A 435 15.41 19.32 -33.32
C PRO A 435 16.39 19.21 -34.50
N ALA A 436 15.95 18.56 -35.57
CA ALA A 436 16.67 18.53 -36.83
C ALA A 436 16.82 19.97 -37.36
N GLN A 437 18.07 20.40 -37.56
CA GLN A 437 18.36 21.61 -38.30
C GLN A 437 17.96 21.40 -39.76
N ILE A 438 17.04 22.24 -40.23
CA ILE A 438 16.78 22.44 -41.65
C ILE A 438 17.98 23.24 -42.18
N SER A 439 18.76 22.63 -43.07
CA SER A 439 19.78 23.30 -43.88
C SER A 439 19.13 23.66 -45.21
N GLY A 440 19.25 24.93 -45.59
CA GLY A 440 18.91 25.41 -46.93
C GLY A 440 19.95 25.06 -47.98
#